data_AF-A0A6A7L5U3-F1
#
_entry.id   AF-A0A6A7L5U3-F1
#
_cell.length_a   1.000
_cell.length_b   1.000
_cell.length_c   1.000
_cell.angle_alpha   90.00
_cell.angle_beta   90.00
_cell.angle_gamma   90.00
#
_symmetry.space_group_name_H-M   'P 1'
#
loop_
_entity.id
_entity.type
_entity.pdbx_description
1 polymer ?
#
loop_
_entity_poly.entity_id
_entity_poly.type
_entity_poly.pdbx_seq_one_letter_code
_entity_poly.pdbx_strand_id
1 'polypeptide(L)'
;MKLRSVCKSKIHHAIVTGADLNYAGSIGIDKALMQLTDIGPGEQVSVWNINNGQRIETYAIELPEGSGQVVVNGAAARHFQPGDAVIIVAFCLADEPVIPQMIVVDEQNKVVEGKGIKGSRAKDRCEGQGATSKGCLREQAPLASARSGTARAKRGTRRLAPWLQIPTP
;
A
#
# COMPACT_ATOMS: atom_id res chain seq x y z
N MET A 1 -34.19 -9.28 -6.93
CA MET A 1 -32.91 -8.57 -6.72
C MET A 1 -32.48 -7.90 -8.02
N LYS A 2 -31.87 -6.71 -7.95
CA LYS A 2 -31.25 -6.04 -9.10
C LYS A 2 -29.80 -5.73 -8.74
N LEU A 3 -28.89 -6.62 -9.15
CA LEU A 3 -27.46 -6.43 -8.97
C LEU A 3 -26.95 -5.27 -9.84
N ARG A 4 -25.99 -4.52 -9.31
CA ARG A 4 -25.22 -3.48 -10.01
C ARG A 4 -23.74 -3.74 -9.78
N SER A 5 -22.89 -3.45 -10.77
CA SER A 5 -21.46 -3.29 -10.51
C SER A 5 -21.23 -1.94 -9.82
N VAL A 6 -20.62 -1.97 -8.64
CA VAL A 6 -20.34 -0.78 -7.81
C VAL A 6 -18.87 -0.75 -7.40
N CYS A 7 -18.33 0.45 -7.22
CA CYS A 7 -16.96 0.61 -6.72
C CYS A 7 -16.88 0.07 -5.30
N LYS A 8 -16.03 -0.94 -5.07
CA LYS A 8 -15.74 -1.52 -3.75
C LYS A 8 -14.53 -0.83 -3.14
N SER A 9 -13.46 -0.68 -3.92
CA SER A 9 -12.14 -0.30 -3.44
C SER A 9 -11.43 0.61 -4.44
N LYS A 10 -10.67 1.61 -3.97
CA LYS A 10 -9.85 2.48 -4.83
C LYS A 10 -8.54 2.89 -4.15
N ILE A 11 -7.41 2.66 -4.83
CA ILE A 11 -6.13 3.33 -4.55
C ILE A 11 -5.94 4.39 -5.63
N HIS A 12 -5.80 5.66 -5.22
CA HIS A 12 -5.66 6.80 -6.12
C HIS A 12 -4.24 7.38 -6.06
N HIS A 13 -3.68 7.72 -7.22
CA HIS A 13 -2.32 8.27 -7.37
C HIS A 13 -1.18 7.33 -6.95
N ALA A 14 -1.41 6.01 -7.00
CA ALA A 14 -0.34 5.04 -6.77
C ALA A 14 0.75 5.14 -7.85
N ILE A 15 2.01 5.19 -7.46
CA ILE A 15 3.16 5.22 -8.38
C ILE A 15 3.59 3.80 -8.68
N VAL A 16 3.69 3.45 -9.96
CA VAL A 16 4.28 2.18 -10.41
C VAL A 16 5.77 2.19 -10.04
N THR A 17 6.19 1.23 -9.21
CA THR A 17 7.59 1.08 -8.77
C THR A 17 8.38 0.09 -9.63
N GLY A 18 7.70 -0.72 -10.45
CA GLY A 18 8.34 -1.73 -11.29
C GLY A 18 7.41 -2.21 -12.41
N ALA A 19 8.00 -2.75 -13.48
CA ALA A 19 7.25 -3.41 -14.54
C ALA A 19 8.05 -4.59 -15.09
N ASP A 20 7.46 -5.79 -15.14
CA ASP A 20 8.10 -7.00 -15.68
C ASP A 20 7.26 -7.61 -16.80
N LEU A 21 7.75 -7.50 -18.03
CA LEU A 21 7.11 -8.02 -19.24
C LEU A 21 7.04 -9.55 -19.29
N ASN A 22 7.97 -10.25 -18.63
CA ASN A 22 8.10 -11.70 -18.72
C ASN A 22 7.38 -12.44 -17.58
N TYR A 23 6.91 -11.73 -16.56
CA TYR A 23 6.13 -12.30 -15.46
C TYR A 23 4.66 -12.50 -15.86
N ALA A 24 3.96 -13.39 -15.13
CA ALA A 24 2.54 -13.66 -15.35
C ALA A 24 1.67 -12.40 -15.15
N GLY A 25 0.79 -12.09 -16.12
CA GLY A 25 0.00 -10.85 -16.16
C GLY A 25 -0.84 -10.62 -14.90
N SER A 26 -0.38 -9.72 -14.04
CA SER A 26 -0.89 -9.44 -12.70
C SER A 26 -0.49 -8.02 -12.29
N ILE A 27 -1.06 -7.50 -11.19
CA ILE A 27 -0.50 -6.33 -10.49
C ILE A 27 -0.10 -6.70 -9.07
N GLY A 28 1.19 -6.56 -8.75
CA GLY A 28 1.67 -6.64 -7.39
C GLY A 28 1.42 -5.33 -6.65
N ILE A 29 0.85 -5.40 -5.45
CA ILE A 29 0.54 -4.23 -4.61
C ILE A 29 1.05 -4.49 -3.19
N ASP A 30 1.63 -3.48 -2.53
CA ASP A 30 1.95 -3.51 -1.11
C ASP A 30 0.73 -4.00 -0.29
N LYS A 31 0.93 -5.09 0.45
CA LYS A 31 -0.07 -5.71 1.32
C LYS A 31 -0.75 -4.70 2.26
N ALA A 32 -0.04 -3.69 2.75
CA ALA A 32 -0.63 -2.65 3.60
C ALA A 32 -1.69 -1.81 2.86
N LEU A 33 -1.46 -1.48 1.58
CA LEU A 33 -2.42 -0.74 0.76
C LEU A 33 -3.62 -1.62 0.39
N MET A 34 -3.38 -2.90 0.10
CA MET A 34 -4.43 -3.90 -0.14
C MET A 34 -5.36 -4.04 1.07
N GLN A 35 -4.79 -4.21 2.28
CA GLN A 35 -5.55 -4.30 3.52
C GLN A 35 -6.37 -3.03 3.82
N LEU A 36 -5.78 -1.84 3.63
CA LEU A 36 -6.48 -0.56 3.84
C LEU A 36 -7.63 -0.31 2.85
N THR A 37 -7.60 -0.95 1.68
CA THR A 37 -8.65 -0.82 0.65
C THR A 37 -9.53 -2.06 0.51
N ASP A 38 -9.38 -3.09 1.35
CA ASP A 38 -10.14 -4.35 1.24
C ASP A 38 -9.96 -5.03 -0.14
N ILE A 39 -8.79 -4.89 -0.77
CA ILE A 39 -8.46 -5.61 -2.02
C ILE A 39 -7.81 -6.95 -1.66
N GLY A 40 -8.42 -8.06 -2.09
CA GLY A 40 -7.93 -9.42 -1.82
C GLY A 40 -6.86 -9.91 -2.82
N PRO A 41 -5.98 -10.84 -2.42
CA PRO A 41 -5.14 -11.56 -3.36
C PRO A 41 -6.00 -12.36 -4.35
N GLY A 42 -5.73 -12.23 -5.65
CA GLY A 42 -6.53 -12.82 -6.73
C GLY A 42 -7.80 -12.04 -7.08
N GLU A 43 -8.11 -10.93 -6.42
CA GLU A 43 -9.27 -10.09 -6.77
C GLU A 43 -9.04 -9.37 -8.10
N GLN A 44 -10.07 -9.34 -8.96
CA GLN A 44 -10.05 -8.59 -10.21
C GLN A 44 -10.02 -7.09 -9.92
N VAL A 45 -9.03 -6.41 -10.50
CA VAL A 45 -8.84 -4.97 -10.40
C VAL A 45 -8.71 -4.35 -11.79
N SER A 46 -9.34 -3.20 -11.97
CA SER A 46 -9.06 -2.32 -13.10
C SER A 46 -7.91 -1.38 -12.72
N VAL A 47 -6.92 -1.24 -13.61
CA VAL A 47 -5.77 -0.34 -13.42
C VAL A 47 -5.78 0.71 -14.52
N TRP A 48 -5.81 1.97 -14.14
CA TRP A 48 -5.92 3.11 -15.07
C TRP A 48 -4.67 3.98 -14.95
N ASN A 49 -3.90 4.09 -16.02
CA ASN A 49 -2.70 4.92 -16.11
C ASN A 49 -3.10 6.38 -16.33
N ILE A 50 -2.68 7.27 -15.42
CA ILE A 50 -2.95 8.71 -15.50
C ILE A 50 -2.06 9.36 -16.56
N ASN A 51 -0.82 8.89 -16.70
CA ASN A 51 0.20 9.50 -17.56
C ASN A 51 -0.11 9.31 -19.06
N ASN A 52 -0.71 8.19 -19.45
CA ASN A 52 -0.98 7.86 -20.87
C ASN A 52 -2.42 7.41 -21.18
N GLY A 53 -3.32 7.39 -20.18
CA GLY A 53 -4.73 7.06 -20.36
C GLY A 53 -5.04 5.56 -20.58
N GLN A 54 -4.05 4.67 -20.55
CA GLN A 54 -4.26 3.23 -20.71
C GLN A 54 -5.09 2.64 -19.56
N ARG A 55 -5.97 1.70 -19.89
CA ARG A 55 -6.90 1.07 -18.94
C ARG A 55 -6.88 -0.43 -19.16
N ILE A 56 -6.53 -1.17 -18.13
CA ILE A 56 -6.44 -2.64 -18.16
C ILE A 56 -7.28 -3.23 -17.04
N GLU A 57 -7.57 -4.51 -17.16
CA GLU A 57 -8.10 -5.35 -16.09
C GLU A 57 -7.15 -6.53 -15.86
N THR A 58 -6.91 -6.86 -14.60
CA THR A 58 -6.00 -7.93 -14.18
C THR A 58 -6.39 -8.38 -12.76
N TYR A 59 -5.58 -9.20 -12.10
CA TYR A 59 -5.76 -9.59 -10.70
C TYR A 59 -4.63 -9.07 -9.82
N ALA A 60 -4.96 -8.77 -8.56
CA ALA A 60 -3.99 -8.30 -7.58
C ALA A 60 -3.20 -9.47 -6.94
N ILE A 61 -1.91 -9.24 -6.65
CA ILE A 61 -1.07 -10.13 -5.83
C ILE A 61 -0.38 -9.35 -4.70
N GLU A 62 -0.16 -9.98 -3.55
CA GLU A 62 0.50 -9.34 -2.41
C GLU A 62 2.00 -9.16 -2.65
N LEU A 63 2.51 -7.94 -2.40
CA LEU A 63 3.92 -7.62 -2.24
C LEU A 63 4.26 -7.34 -0.76
N PRO A 64 5.55 -7.36 -0.36
CA PRO A 64 5.96 -7.17 1.03
C PRO A 64 5.33 -5.95 1.70
N GLU A 65 4.80 -6.16 2.91
CA GLU A 65 4.05 -5.17 3.67
C GLU A 65 4.89 -3.93 4.01
N GLY A 66 4.31 -2.75 3.76
CA GLY A 66 4.94 -1.44 4.02
C GLY A 66 6.01 -1.03 3.01
N SER A 67 6.30 -1.86 2.00
CA SER A 67 7.33 -1.60 0.99
C SER A 67 6.99 -0.47 0.01
N GLY A 68 5.73 -0.06 -0.09
CA GLY A 68 5.25 0.92 -1.07
C GLY A 68 5.35 0.44 -2.52
N GLN A 69 5.55 -0.86 -2.77
CA GLN A 69 5.71 -1.38 -4.12
C GLN A 69 4.36 -1.51 -4.85
N VAL A 70 4.36 -1.14 -6.12
CA VAL A 70 3.27 -1.37 -7.09
C VAL A 70 3.91 -1.81 -8.40
N VAL A 71 3.75 -3.07 -8.77
CA VAL A 71 4.48 -3.68 -9.90
C VAL A 71 3.50 -4.22 -10.94
N VAL A 72 3.60 -3.73 -12.17
CA VAL A 72 2.70 -4.14 -13.27
C VAL A 72 3.37 -5.20 -14.14
N ASN A 73 2.76 -6.38 -14.24
CA ASN A 73 3.39 -7.55 -14.85
C ASN A 73 2.76 -7.96 -16.20
N GLY A 74 3.53 -8.73 -16.97
CA GLY A 74 3.13 -9.33 -18.25
C GLY A 74 2.95 -8.29 -19.36
N ALA A 75 2.00 -8.55 -20.27
CA ALA A 75 1.75 -7.69 -21.44
C ALA A 75 1.48 -6.21 -21.07
N ALA A 76 0.93 -5.96 -19.89
CA ALA A 76 0.69 -4.61 -19.37
C ALA A 76 1.97 -3.79 -19.16
N ALA A 77 3.12 -4.42 -18.89
CA ALA A 77 4.41 -3.74 -18.68
C ALA A 77 4.89 -2.91 -19.90
N ARG A 78 4.29 -3.09 -21.09
CA ARG A 78 4.53 -2.20 -22.25
C ARG A 78 3.86 -0.83 -22.14
N HIS A 79 2.82 -0.72 -21.33
CA HIS A 79 1.93 0.45 -21.22
C HIS A 79 1.93 1.08 -19.83
N PHE A 80 2.70 0.53 -18.91
CA PHE A 80 2.86 0.99 -17.53
C PHE A 80 4.36 0.93 -17.21
N GLN A 81 4.99 2.09 -17.01
CA GLN A 81 6.41 2.21 -16.70
C GLN A 81 6.63 2.60 -15.23
N PRO A 82 7.78 2.27 -14.63
CA PRO A 82 8.16 2.81 -13.33
C PRO A 82 8.12 4.35 -13.35
N GLY A 83 7.44 4.94 -12.36
CA GLY A 83 7.16 6.38 -12.29
C GLY A 83 5.79 6.80 -12.85
N ASP A 84 5.05 5.91 -13.53
CA ASP A 84 3.66 6.22 -13.92
C ASP A 84 2.73 6.29 -12.71
N ALA A 85 1.87 7.31 -12.66
CA ALA A 85 0.80 7.39 -11.68
C ALA A 85 -0.42 6.60 -12.17
N VAL A 86 -0.98 5.75 -11.32
CA VAL A 86 -2.12 4.87 -11.63
C VAL A 86 -3.25 5.01 -10.61
N ILE A 87 -4.43 4.58 -11.05
CA ILE A 87 -5.60 4.37 -10.21
C ILE A 87 -5.93 2.88 -10.26
N ILE A 88 -5.93 2.23 -9.10
CA ILE A 88 -6.29 0.81 -8.96
C ILE A 88 -7.69 0.75 -8.36
N VAL A 89 -8.62 0.05 -8.99
CA VAL A 89 -10.03 -0.02 -8.57
C VAL A 89 -10.51 -1.46 -8.54
N ALA A 90 -11.14 -1.89 -7.44
CA ALA A 90 -11.91 -3.13 -7.39
C ALA A 90 -13.41 -2.81 -7.43
N PHE A 91 -14.17 -3.60 -8.17
CA PHE A 91 -15.62 -3.52 -8.27
C PHE A 91 -16.25 -4.78 -7.69
N CYS A 92 -17.44 -4.65 -7.09
CA CYS A 92 -18.24 -5.80 -6.68
C CYS A 92 -19.65 -5.72 -7.28
N LEU A 93 -20.32 -6.87 -7.37
CA LEU A 93 -21.75 -6.92 -7.64
C LEU A 93 -22.51 -6.78 -6.33
N ALA A 94 -23.35 -5.76 -6.23
CA ALA A 94 -24.19 -5.50 -5.08
C ALA A 94 -25.61 -5.10 -5.51
N ASP A 95 -26.61 -5.53 -4.76
CA ASP A 95 -27.99 -5.05 -4.82
C ASP A 95 -28.26 -3.91 -3.82
N GLU A 96 -27.55 -3.91 -2.68
CA GLU A 96 -27.54 -2.84 -1.68
C GLU A 96 -26.42 -1.79 -1.90
N PRO A 97 -26.51 -0.58 -1.32
CA PRO A 97 -25.46 0.43 -1.39
C PRO A 97 -24.18 0.00 -0.65
N VAL A 98 -23.04 0.04 -1.34
CA VAL A 98 -21.70 -0.23 -0.77
C VAL A 98 -21.00 1.07 -0.40
N ILE A 99 -20.36 1.11 0.77
CA ILE A 99 -19.47 2.22 1.17
C ILE A 99 -18.03 1.88 0.70
N PRO A 100 -17.50 2.54 -0.34
CA PRO A 100 -16.21 2.17 -0.91
C PRO A 100 -15.06 2.49 0.05
N GLN A 101 -14.07 1.59 0.09
CA GLN A 101 -12.80 1.80 0.78
C GLN A 101 -11.84 2.52 -0.17
N MET A 102 -11.57 3.80 0.06
CA MET A 102 -10.80 4.62 -0.89
C MET A 102 -9.63 5.31 -0.18
N ILE A 103 -8.44 5.23 -0.77
CA ILE A 103 -7.26 5.96 -0.31
C ILE A 103 -6.65 6.79 -1.43
N VAL A 104 -6.01 7.90 -1.04
CA VAL A 104 -5.07 8.65 -1.87
C VAL A 104 -3.69 8.44 -1.29
N VAL A 105 -2.70 8.20 -2.16
CA VAL A 105 -1.30 8.07 -1.77
C VAL A 105 -0.43 9.17 -2.38
N ASP A 106 0.73 9.40 -1.76
CA ASP A 106 1.78 10.27 -2.28
C ASP A 106 2.72 9.55 -3.27
N GLU A 107 3.74 10.29 -3.75
CA GLU A 107 4.77 9.80 -4.66
C GLU A 107 5.61 8.64 -4.11
N GLN A 108 5.58 8.38 -2.80
CA GLN A 108 6.25 7.27 -2.13
C GLN A 108 5.26 6.15 -1.74
N ASN A 109 4.06 6.16 -2.32
CA ASN A 109 2.96 5.24 -2.04
C ASN A 109 2.56 5.19 -0.56
N LYS A 110 2.72 6.30 0.19
CA LYS A 110 2.22 6.44 1.57
C LYS A 110 0.87 7.14 1.56
N VAL A 111 -0.01 6.71 2.46
CA VAL A 111 -1.40 7.19 2.51
C VAL A 111 -1.47 8.62 3.04
N VAL A 112 -2.05 9.52 2.25
CA VAL A 112 -2.28 10.93 2.62
C VAL A 112 -3.74 11.21 2.98
N GLU A 113 -4.69 10.52 2.34
CA GLU A 113 -6.13 10.66 2.61
C GLU A 113 -6.81 9.29 2.56
N GLY A 114 -7.86 9.11 3.35
CA GLY A 114 -8.62 7.86 3.44
C GLY A 114 -10.11 8.09 3.71
N LYS A 115 -10.98 7.40 2.96
CA LYS A 115 -12.43 7.41 3.13
C LYS A 115 -12.96 5.98 3.22
N GLY A 116 -13.88 5.76 4.16
CA GLY A 116 -14.53 4.46 4.38
C GLY A 116 -13.72 3.46 5.21
N ILE A 117 -12.41 3.67 5.39
CA ILE A 117 -11.47 2.73 6.02
C ILE A 117 -11.99 2.27 7.40
N LYS A 118 -12.21 0.95 7.53
CA LYS A 118 -12.55 0.31 8.80
C LYS A 118 -11.43 0.51 9.83
N GLY A 119 -11.61 1.46 10.73
CA GLY A 119 -10.69 1.73 11.86
C GLY A 119 -9.95 3.07 11.81
N SER A 120 -10.12 3.91 10.78
CA SER A 120 -9.44 5.20 10.70
C SER A 120 -10.01 6.26 11.64
N ARG A 121 -9.65 6.20 12.94
CA ARG A 121 -9.59 7.40 13.81
C ARG A 121 -8.28 8.15 13.56
N ALA A 122 -8.10 8.63 12.33
CA ALA A 122 -7.01 9.54 11.97
C ALA A 122 -7.44 10.96 12.36
N LYS A 123 -6.76 11.54 13.37
CA LYS A 123 -7.13 12.80 14.04
C LYS A 123 -7.51 13.92 13.08
N ASP A 124 -8.66 14.54 13.35
CA ASP A 124 -8.90 15.94 13.00
C ASP A 124 -7.75 16.80 13.56
N ARG A 125 -6.93 17.36 12.65
CA ARG A 125 -5.94 18.39 12.96
C ARG A 125 -5.96 19.48 11.90
N CYS A 126 -7.14 20.07 11.72
CA CYS A 126 -7.26 21.47 11.36
C CYS A 126 -7.75 22.22 12.60
N GLU A 127 -6.84 22.87 13.32
CA GLU A 127 -7.08 24.15 14.00
C GLU A 127 -5.75 24.73 14.50
N GLY A 128 -5.08 25.46 13.61
CA GLY A 128 -4.12 26.47 14.02
C GLY A 128 -4.86 27.77 14.27
N GLN A 129 -5.20 28.05 15.52
CA GLN A 129 -5.52 29.40 16.01
C GLN A 129 -5.29 29.44 17.53
N GLY A 130 -4.66 30.52 18.00
CA GLY A 130 -4.00 30.52 19.31
C GLY A 130 -4.94 30.80 20.49
N ALA A 131 -4.65 30.15 21.62
CA ALA A 131 -5.07 30.60 22.94
C ALA A 131 -3.87 30.55 23.89
N THR A 132 -3.65 31.65 24.61
CA THR A 132 -2.46 31.85 25.45
C THR A 132 -2.57 31.25 26.83
N SER A 133 -1.40 30.96 27.39
CA SER A 133 -1.05 31.05 28.82
C SER A 133 -1.22 29.81 29.71
N LYS A 134 -0.16 29.60 30.50
CA LYS A 134 -0.09 28.89 31.80
C LYS A 134 -0.34 27.38 31.82
N GLY A 135 0.77 26.65 31.99
CA GLY A 135 0.81 25.57 32.99
C GLY A 135 1.09 24.16 32.49
N CYS A 136 2.37 23.84 32.24
CA CYS A 136 2.99 22.66 32.86
C CYS A 136 4.52 22.77 32.80
N LEU A 137 5.12 23.35 33.84
CA LEU A 137 6.53 23.15 34.17
C LEU A 137 6.66 21.82 34.94
N ARG A 138 7.89 21.29 35.01
CA ARG A 138 8.36 20.11 35.79
C ARG A 138 8.17 18.75 35.09
N GLU A 139 9.11 17.79 35.18
CA GLU A 139 10.45 17.84 35.80
C GLU A 139 11.47 16.92 35.10
N GLN A 140 12.70 16.92 35.61
CA GLN A 140 13.92 16.43 34.97
C GLN A 140 14.09 14.90 35.08
N ALA A 141 14.91 14.33 34.20
CA ALA A 141 15.52 13.01 34.39
C ALA A 141 16.60 13.05 35.50
N PRO A 142 17.04 11.87 35.97
CA PRO A 142 18.48 11.69 36.14
C PRO A 142 19.05 10.40 35.52
N LEU A 143 20.38 10.42 35.35
CA LEU A 143 21.24 9.41 34.73
C LEU A 143 21.74 8.33 35.73
N ALA A 144 22.53 7.38 35.18
CA ALA A 144 23.46 6.43 35.83
C ALA A 144 22.82 5.09 36.32
N SER A 145 23.45 3.91 36.24
CA SER A 145 24.67 3.40 35.54
C SER A 145 24.60 1.84 35.54
N ALA A 146 25.55 0.98 35.11
CA ALA A 146 26.97 1.09 34.71
C ALA A 146 27.43 -0.15 33.86
N ARG A 147 28.73 -0.21 33.52
CA ARG A 147 29.60 -1.43 33.39
C ARG A 147 29.11 -2.60 32.49
N SER A 148 29.65 -2.74 31.28
CA SER A 148 30.88 -3.49 30.93
C SER A 148 30.72 -5.00 30.77
N GLY A 149 30.86 -5.51 29.54
CA GLY A 149 30.89 -6.95 29.24
C GLY A 149 31.28 -7.23 27.78
N THR A 150 32.47 -7.78 27.57
CA THR A 150 33.00 -8.15 26.25
C THR A 150 32.42 -9.47 25.74
N ALA A 151 31.95 -9.53 24.50
CA ALA A 151 31.71 -10.79 23.79
C ALA A 151 32.03 -10.66 22.29
N ARG A 152 32.61 -11.72 21.70
CA ARG A 152 33.19 -11.75 20.35
C ARG A 152 32.58 -12.91 19.55
N ALA A 153 32.37 -12.70 18.24
CA ALA A 153 31.94 -13.69 17.24
C ALA A 153 30.46 -14.18 17.37
N LYS A 154 29.79 -14.69 16.33
CA LYS A 154 30.25 -15.23 15.03
C LYS A 154 29.46 -14.69 13.84
N ARG A 155 30.01 -14.89 12.63
CA ARG A 155 29.39 -14.57 11.33
C ARG A 155 28.32 -15.60 10.96
N GLY A 156 27.29 -15.13 10.25
CA GLY A 156 26.79 -15.74 9.01
C GLY A 156 26.10 -17.12 9.07
N THR A 157 24.78 -17.11 8.94
CA THR A 157 24.04 -17.75 7.82
C THR A 157 22.55 -17.43 7.96
N ARG A 158 22.04 -16.44 7.22
CA ARG A 158 20.58 -16.27 7.06
C ARG A 158 20.11 -17.34 6.08
N ARG A 159 19.34 -18.33 6.56
CA ARG A 159 18.55 -19.18 5.68
C ARG A 159 17.45 -18.32 5.04
N LEU A 160 17.36 -18.36 3.71
CA LEU A 160 16.26 -17.73 2.97
C LEU A 160 14.96 -18.50 3.19
N ALA A 161 13.82 -17.81 3.08
CA ALA A 161 12.51 -18.41 3.26
C ALA A 161 12.19 -19.41 2.11
N PRO A 162 11.46 -20.50 2.38
CA PRO A 162 11.32 -21.63 1.44
C PRO A 162 10.44 -21.38 0.22
N TRP A 163 9.92 -20.16 0.04
CA TRP A 163 9.00 -19.81 -1.06
C TRP A 163 9.70 -19.22 -2.30
N LEU A 164 11.04 -19.25 -2.34
CA LEU A 164 11.86 -18.66 -3.40
C LEU A 164 12.61 -19.72 -4.23
N GLN A 165 11.90 -20.76 -4.66
CA GLN A 165 12.42 -21.79 -5.58
C GLN A 165 11.57 -21.85 -6.85
N ILE A 166 11.94 -20.99 -7.81
CA ILE A 166 11.52 -21.08 -9.20
C ILE A 166 12.45 -22.09 -9.90
N PRO A 167 11.94 -23.08 -10.65
CA PRO A 167 12.78 -23.96 -11.44
C PRO A 167 13.21 -23.29 -12.76
N THR A 168 14.49 -23.42 -13.12
CA THR A 168 15.05 -23.07 -14.44
C THR A 168 16.28 -23.91 -14.75
N PRO A 169 16.56 -24.27 -16.01
CA PRO A 169 15.64 -24.44 -17.14
C PRO A 169 15.06 -25.86 -17.22
#